data_AF-A0A952GG57-F1
#
_entry.id   AF-A0A952GG57-F1
#
_cell.length_a   1.000
_cell.length_b   1.000
_cell.length_c   1.000
_cell.angle_alpha   90.00
_cell.angle_beta   90.00
_cell.angle_gamma   90.00
#
_symmetry.space_group_name_H-M   'P 1'
#
loop_
_entity.id
_entity.type
_entity.pdbx_description
1 polymer ?
#
loop_
_entity_poly.entity_id
_entity_poly.type
_entity_poly.pdbx_seq_one_letter_code
_entity_poly.pdbx_strand_id
1 'polypeptide(L)'
;MFEFFFKYPYTAFARGRLILLSSWPRWMLVLAIVLGAVGLAGLIWFRWSTAAPKLKSWRSAVIWVLQAAMLVLLLLLLWEPALNVAELRSQQNIIAILVDDSRSMAQTDSGNQQTREQAAVAALKNGVLDGLKQRFQTRLYHIGASMGEVDSPDKLQSAGRSTHLSDGLRQFLTQTQDLPIGAIVLMSDGAENDSGSDEGGGGVDIAALDALRNRHLPVHTIGFGSETAEHDVEMEGVSVAARALASSRMVATVRFHQRGFSGQKAMLTVRESGKALAGHEITLPANGETRTDTLYFDAGDAGAKSFEFSVSPMPGEPNVINNSLSRMVNVSGDKRRILFVEGEPRW
;
A
#
# COMPACT_ATOMS: atom_id res chain seq x y z
N MET A 1 40.94 -16.50 17.83
CA MET A 1 41.85 -15.71 18.70
C MET A 1 41.56 -14.21 18.64
N PHE A 2 41.42 -13.59 17.47
CA PHE A 2 41.19 -12.14 17.36
C PHE A 2 39.90 -11.67 18.06
N GLU A 3 38.78 -12.37 17.84
CA GLU A 3 37.49 -12.09 18.50
C GLU A 3 37.53 -12.20 20.03
N PHE A 4 38.40 -13.05 20.58
CA PHE A 4 38.54 -13.21 22.03
C PHE A 4 39.15 -11.97 22.70
N PHE A 5 40.12 -11.31 22.05
CA PHE A 5 40.76 -10.10 22.58
C PHE A 5 39.99 -8.82 22.25
N PHE A 6 39.34 -8.76 21.08
CA PHE A 6 38.76 -7.52 20.57
C PHE A 6 37.23 -7.50 20.53
N LYS A 7 36.57 -8.59 20.97
CA LYS A 7 35.10 -8.74 21.04
C LYS A 7 34.36 -8.67 19.69
N TYR A 8 35.04 -8.27 18.61
CA TYR A 8 34.49 -8.10 17.26
C TYR A 8 35.28 -8.90 16.21
N PRO A 9 34.61 -9.34 15.13
CA PRO A 9 35.25 -10.06 14.03
C PRO A 9 36.26 -9.20 13.28
N TYR A 10 37.29 -9.83 12.71
CA TYR A 10 38.33 -9.15 11.92
C TYR A 10 37.76 -8.35 10.74
N THR A 11 36.62 -8.79 10.17
CA THR A 11 35.93 -8.08 9.08
C THR A 11 35.40 -6.71 9.48
N ALA A 12 35.01 -6.52 10.75
CA ALA A 12 34.61 -5.21 11.29
C ALA A 12 35.83 -4.27 11.40
N PHE A 13 37.00 -4.80 11.76
CA PHE A 13 38.26 -4.05 11.78
C PHE A 13 38.76 -3.71 10.37
N ALA A 14 38.59 -4.61 9.41
CA ALA A 14 39.02 -4.38 8.02
C ALA A 14 38.19 -3.29 7.31
N ARG A 15 36.93 -3.09 7.72
CA ARG A 15 36.04 -2.03 7.19
C ARG A 15 36.02 -0.77 8.06
N GLY A 16 36.40 -0.88 9.33
CA GLY A 16 36.43 0.24 10.27
C GLY A 16 37.56 1.22 9.95
N ARG A 17 37.33 2.51 10.21
CA ARG A 17 38.40 3.52 10.16
C ARG A 17 38.85 3.84 11.58
N LEU A 18 40.16 3.76 11.82
CA LEU A 18 40.75 4.24 13.07
C LEU A 18 40.63 5.77 13.12
N ILE A 19 39.99 6.26 14.18
CA ILE A 19 39.86 7.67 14.48
C ILE A 19 40.34 7.92 15.92
N LEU A 20 40.83 9.12 16.18
CA LEU A 20 41.11 9.57 17.54
C LEU A 20 39.88 10.38 17.97
N LEU A 21 39.22 9.97 19.05
CA LEU A 21 37.99 10.63 19.53
C LEU A 21 38.26 11.96 20.23
N SER A 22 39.49 12.17 20.68
CA SER A 22 39.90 13.42 21.34
C SER A 22 39.64 14.64 20.45
N SER A 23 39.03 15.67 21.04
CA SER A 23 38.76 16.97 20.40
C SER A 23 40.04 17.75 20.07
N TRP A 24 41.20 17.27 20.50
CA TRP A 24 42.48 17.97 20.38
C TRP A 24 43.11 17.71 19.01
N PRO A 25 43.64 18.75 18.33
CA PRO A 25 44.23 18.58 17.01
C PRO A 25 45.35 17.53 16.98
N ARG A 26 45.41 16.72 15.91
CA ARG A 26 46.43 15.67 15.76
C ARG A 26 47.87 16.18 15.79
N TRP A 27 48.10 17.42 15.33
CA TRP A 27 49.42 18.06 15.38
C TRP A 27 49.92 18.25 16.81
N MET A 28 49.00 18.42 17.76
CA MET A 28 49.31 18.66 19.16
C MET A 28 49.81 17.39 19.85
N LEU A 29 49.29 16.21 19.47
CA LEU A 29 49.81 14.91 19.88
C LEU A 29 51.25 14.71 19.38
N VAL A 30 51.50 15.00 18.10
CA VAL A 30 52.85 14.89 17.51
C VAL A 30 53.81 15.84 18.24
N LEU A 31 53.40 17.08 18.49
CA LEU A 31 54.19 18.06 19.23
C LEU A 31 54.50 17.58 20.66
N ALA A 32 53.51 17.04 21.38
CA ALA A 32 53.68 16.54 22.74
C ALA A 32 54.66 15.35 22.80
N ILE A 33 54.59 14.44 21.82
CA ILE A 33 55.53 13.31 21.70
C ILE A 33 56.95 13.82 21.48
N VAL A 34 57.15 14.76 20.55
CA VAL A 34 58.47 15.31 20.23
C VAL A 34 59.05 16.05 21.44
N LEU A 35 58.28 16.94 22.07
CA LEU A 35 58.72 17.68 23.25
C LEU A 35 59.04 16.75 24.43
N GLY A 36 58.20 15.72 24.66
CA GLY A 36 58.44 14.71 25.69
C GLY A 36 59.73 13.91 25.45
N ALA A 37 59.95 13.45 24.21
CA ALA A 37 61.14 12.69 23.85
C ALA A 37 62.43 13.53 23.95
N VAL A 38 62.39 14.79 23.51
CA VAL A 38 63.51 15.74 23.64
C VAL A 38 63.76 16.11 25.10
N GLY A 39 62.70 16.33 25.89
CA GLY A 39 62.81 16.59 27.33
C GLY A 39 63.43 15.42 28.08
N LEU A 40 63.03 14.18 27.77
CA LEU A 40 63.64 12.96 28.31
C LEU A 40 65.12 12.83 27.89
N ALA A 41 65.45 13.12 26.63
CA ALA A 41 66.84 13.13 26.17
C ALA A 41 67.69 14.17 26.92
N GLY A 42 67.16 15.38 27.09
CA GLY A 42 67.81 16.47 27.83
C GLY A 42 68.00 16.15 29.32
N LEU A 43 67.00 15.53 29.97
CA LEU A 43 67.10 15.07 31.36
C LEU A 43 68.16 14.00 31.55
N ILE A 44 68.22 13.04 30.62
CA ILE A 44 69.23 11.97 30.63
C ILE A 44 70.62 12.57 30.40
N TRP A 45 70.75 13.49 29.44
CA TRP A 45 71.99 14.20 29.14
C TRP A 45 72.49 15.05 30.33
N PHE A 46 71.61 15.81 30.97
CA PHE A 46 71.97 16.62 32.15
C PHE A 46 72.43 15.74 33.32
N ARG A 47 71.76 14.59 33.51
CA ARG A 47 72.16 13.59 34.52
C ARG A 47 73.37 12.74 34.13
N TRP A 48 73.89 12.83 32.90
CA TRP A 48 75.15 12.18 32.54
C TRP A 48 76.37 12.73 33.29
N SER A 49 76.28 13.97 33.80
CA SER A 49 77.34 14.58 34.61
C SER A 49 77.46 13.98 36.01
N THR A 50 76.37 13.41 36.55
CA THR A 50 76.24 12.88 37.92
C THR A 50 76.00 11.37 37.98
N ALA A 51 75.86 10.70 36.83
CA ALA A 51 75.59 9.26 36.75
C ALA A 51 76.85 8.41 36.93
N ALA A 52 76.69 7.24 37.57
CA ALA A 52 77.75 6.26 37.74
C ALA A 52 78.37 5.83 36.38
N PRO A 53 79.70 5.62 36.29
CA PRO A 53 80.40 5.36 35.02
C PRO A 53 79.89 4.12 34.26
N LYS A 54 79.24 3.16 34.94
CA LYS A 54 78.63 1.96 34.34
C LYS A 54 77.32 2.21 33.57
N LEU A 55 76.73 3.40 33.70
CA LEU A 55 75.51 3.85 32.99
C LEU A 55 75.82 4.79 31.82
N LYS A 56 77.10 5.13 31.59
CA LYS A 56 77.58 6.06 30.55
C LYS A 56 77.66 5.43 29.14
N SER A 57 77.04 4.27 28.92
CA SER A 57 77.13 3.44 27.69
C SER A 57 75.75 3.25 27.03
N TRP A 58 75.64 2.36 26.03
CA TRP A 58 74.42 2.03 25.25
C TRP A 58 73.14 1.86 26.09
N ARG A 59 73.28 1.47 27.36
CA ARG A 59 72.19 1.34 28.33
C ARG A 59 71.40 2.63 28.54
N SER A 60 72.03 3.82 28.45
CA SER A 60 71.31 5.09 28.55
C SER A 60 70.41 5.34 27.34
N ALA A 61 70.84 4.94 26.14
CA ALA A 61 70.02 4.96 24.94
C ALA A 61 68.84 3.98 25.04
N VAL A 62 69.06 2.78 25.60
CA VAL A 62 67.97 1.81 25.84
C VAL A 62 66.93 2.37 26.80
N ILE A 63 67.36 2.98 27.90
CA ILE A 63 66.44 3.59 28.87
C ILE A 63 65.66 4.73 28.21
N TRP A 64 66.31 5.58 27.42
CA TRP A 64 65.64 6.64 26.68
C TRP A 64 64.60 6.09 25.70
N VAL A 65 64.94 5.06 24.90
CA VAL A 65 64.00 4.43 23.96
C VAL A 65 62.80 3.83 24.70
N LEU A 66 63.03 3.12 25.80
CA LEU A 66 61.95 2.53 26.60
C LEU A 66 61.04 3.61 27.23
N GLN A 67 61.62 4.68 27.76
CA GLN A 67 60.86 5.79 28.34
C GLN A 67 60.08 6.58 27.28
N ALA A 68 60.69 6.84 26.12
CA ALA A 68 60.03 7.49 24.99
C ALA A 68 58.90 6.61 24.44
N ALA A 69 59.11 5.30 24.32
CA ALA A 69 58.07 4.35 23.89
C ALA A 69 56.90 4.30 24.89
N MET A 70 57.18 4.30 26.19
CA MET A 70 56.14 4.38 27.23
C MET A 70 55.36 5.70 27.14
N LEU A 71 56.05 6.83 26.95
CA LEU A 71 55.42 8.14 26.80
C LEU A 71 54.54 8.21 25.55
N VAL A 72 55.01 7.67 24.41
CA VAL A 72 54.22 7.55 23.18
C VAL A 72 52.96 6.71 23.41
N LEU A 73 53.09 5.56 24.06
CA LEU A 73 51.97 4.68 24.35
C LEU A 73 50.92 5.36 25.25
N LEU A 74 51.36 6.07 26.30
CA LEU A 74 50.49 6.85 27.17
C LEU A 74 49.78 7.98 26.42
N LEU A 75 50.50 8.74 25.59
CA LEU A 75 49.90 9.82 24.80
C LEU A 75 48.94 9.30 23.73
N LEU A 76 49.22 8.16 23.10
CA LEU A 76 48.31 7.51 22.17
C LEU A 76 47.03 7.05 22.87
N LEU A 77 47.14 6.42 24.03
CA LEU A 77 45.98 6.00 24.83
C LEU A 77 45.16 7.21 25.33
N LEU A 78 45.83 8.31 25.70
CA LEU A 78 45.19 9.55 26.13
C LEU A 78 44.36 10.19 25.00
N TRP A 79 44.73 9.96 23.74
CA TRP A 79 43.98 10.47 22.58
C TRP A 79 42.77 9.61 22.18
N GLU A 80 42.42 8.61 22.99
CA GLU A 80 41.25 7.75 22.82
C GLU A 80 41.15 7.17 21.40
N PRO A 81 42.04 6.23 21.03
CA PRO A 81 41.97 5.58 19.73
C PRO A 81 40.72 4.72 19.68
N ALA A 82 39.83 5.04 18.74
CA ALA A 82 38.59 4.32 18.54
C ALA A 82 38.48 3.82 17.11
N LEU A 83 37.81 2.68 16.97
CA LEU A 83 37.45 2.14 15.68
C LEU A 83 36.02 2.57 15.36
N ASN A 84 35.85 3.39 14.32
CA ASN A 84 34.52 3.74 13.83
C ASN A 84 34.08 2.71 12.77
N VAL A 85 33.01 1.97 13.08
CA VAL A 85 32.41 0.98 12.19
C VAL A 85 31.01 1.45 11.84
N ALA A 86 30.76 1.70 10.55
CA ALA A 86 29.42 2.00 10.07
C ALA A 86 28.58 0.70 10.08
N GLU A 87 27.65 0.60 11.02
CA GLU A 87 26.68 -0.48 11.08
C GLU A 87 25.33 0.01 10.54
N LEU A 88 24.83 -0.63 9.49
CA LEU A 88 23.47 -0.39 8.99
C LEU A 88 22.49 -0.98 10.00
N ARG A 89 21.89 -0.14 10.86
CA ARG A 89 20.78 -0.58 11.72
C ARG A 89 19.57 -0.90 10.85
N SER A 90 19.33 -2.18 10.62
CA SER A 90 18.20 -2.74 9.84
C SER A 90 16.79 -2.44 10.40
N GLN A 91 16.65 -1.65 11.46
CA GLN A 91 15.36 -1.36 12.11
C GLN A 91 14.72 -0.05 11.68
N GLN A 92 15.26 0.64 10.67
CA GLN A 92 14.67 1.89 10.19
C GLN A 92 13.59 1.69 9.14
N ASN A 93 13.50 0.56 8.43
CA ASN A 93 12.52 0.43 7.36
C ASN A 93 11.22 -0.19 7.89
N ILE A 94 10.13 0.57 7.77
CA ILE A 94 8.78 0.12 8.08
C ILE A 94 8.16 -0.51 6.83
N ILE A 95 7.58 -1.69 6.97
CA ILE A 95 6.73 -2.29 5.94
C ILE A 95 5.28 -1.93 6.29
N ALA A 96 4.65 -1.18 5.41
CA ALA A 96 3.24 -0.83 5.54
C ALA A 96 2.39 -1.90 4.87
N ILE A 97 1.48 -2.50 5.62
CA ILE A 97 0.52 -3.49 5.12
C ILE A 97 -0.81 -2.75 5.03
N LEU A 98 -1.31 -2.56 3.81
CA LEU A 98 -2.59 -1.94 3.51
C LEU A 98 -3.60 -3.04 3.22
N VAL A 99 -4.67 -3.11 4.00
CA VAL A 99 -5.77 -4.07 3.79
C VAL A 99 -7.01 -3.31 3.36
N ASP A 100 -7.59 -3.73 2.25
CA ASP A 100 -8.86 -3.24 1.76
C ASP A 100 -10.00 -3.68 2.67
N ASP A 101 -10.84 -2.71 3.06
CA ASP A 101 -11.94 -2.85 4.02
C ASP A 101 -13.31 -2.56 3.37
N SER A 102 -13.35 -2.69 2.05
CA SER A 102 -14.55 -2.50 1.24
C SER A 102 -15.57 -3.64 1.40
N ARG A 103 -16.82 -3.36 1.05
CA ARG A 103 -17.91 -4.34 1.10
C ARG A 103 -17.66 -5.56 0.20
N SER A 104 -16.84 -5.46 -0.84
CA SER A 104 -16.49 -6.60 -1.68
C SER A 104 -15.57 -7.60 -0.97
N MET A 105 -14.75 -7.14 -0.01
CA MET A 105 -13.97 -8.00 0.88
C MET A 105 -14.81 -8.78 1.89
N ALA A 106 -16.02 -8.31 2.19
CA ALA A 106 -17.00 -9.04 3.03
C ALA A 106 -17.71 -10.19 2.29
N GLN A 107 -17.48 -10.36 0.98
CA GLN A 107 -18.11 -11.43 0.21
C GLN A 107 -17.39 -12.77 0.38
N THR A 108 -18.15 -13.85 0.23
CA THR A 108 -17.66 -15.24 0.21
C THR A 108 -17.57 -15.72 -1.23
N ASP A 109 -16.41 -16.24 -1.63
CA ASP A 109 -16.22 -16.82 -2.96
C ASP A 109 -16.75 -18.27 -3.03
N SER A 110 -17.16 -18.69 -4.23
CA SER A 110 -17.63 -20.05 -4.52
C SER A 110 -16.66 -21.12 -4.04
N GLY A 111 -17.13 -22.02 -3.18
CA GLY A 111 -16.35 -23.14 -2.65
C GLY A 111 -15.52 -22.82 -1.40
N ASN A 112 -15.48 -21.55 -0.96
CA ASN A 112 -14.82 -21.17 0.29
C ASN A 112 -15.87 -20.71 1.32
N GLN A 113 -15.76 -21.19 2.56
CA GLN A 113 -16.67 -20.80 3.65
C GLN A 113 -16.26 -19.47 4.30
N GLN A 114 -15.09 -18.95 3.96
CA GLN A 114 -14.51 -17.74 4.52
C GLN A 114 -14.74 -16.54 3.60
N THR A 115 -14.90 -15.36 4.19
CA THR A 115 -14.90 -14.10 3.44
C THR A 115 -13.50 -13.79 2.91
N ARG A 116 -13.40 -12.95 1.88
CA ARG A 116 -12.09 -12.48 1.35
C ARG A 116 -11.26 -11.78 2.43
N GLU A 117 -11.91 -11.00 3.31
CA GLU A 117 -11.29 -10.39 4.50
C GLU A 117 -10.72 -11.46 5.45
N GLN A 118 -11.50 -12.50 5.77
CA GLN A 118 -11.02 -13.59 6.63
C GLN A 118 -9.83 -14.32 6.01
N ALA A 119 -9.82 -14.49 4.69
CA ALA A 119 -8.68 -15.05 3.97
C ALA A 119 -7.45 -14.12 4.05
N ALA A 120 -7.63 -12.80 3.95
CA ALA A 120 -6.55 -11.82 4.13
C ALA A 120 -5.99 -11.83 5.56
N VAL A 121 -6.85 -11.86 6.57
CA VAL A 121 -6.46 -11.98 7.99
C VAL A 121 -5.75 -13.30 8.25
N ALA A 122 -6.25 -14.41 7.69
CA ALA A 122 -5.61 -15.70 7.79
C ALA A 122 -4.23 -15.71 7.11
N ALA A 123 -4.09 -15.11 5.93
CA ALA A 123 -2.81 -14.98 5.24
C ALA A 123 -1.79 -14.16 6.06
N LEU A 124 -2.23 -13.09 6.72
CA LEU A 124 -1.39 -12.32 7.64
C LEU A 124 -0.94 -13.17 8.84
N LYS A 125 -1.86 -13.94 9.43
CA LYS A 125 -1.59 -14.79 10.60
C LYS A 125 -0.79 -16.06 10.28
N ASN A 126 -0.88 -16.58 9.05
CA ASN A 126 -0.19 -17.79 8.61
C ASN A 126 1.31 -17.55 8.33
N GLY A 127 1.99 -16.86 9.24
CA GLY A 127 3.45 -16.70 9.25
C GLY A 127 4.00 -15.53 8.42
N VAL A 128 3.20 -14.87 7.56
CA VAL A 128 3.67 -13.70 6.80
C VAL A 128 4.00 -12.55 7.74
N LEU A 129 3.08 -12.20 8.64
CA LEU A 129 3.30 -11.12 9.60
C LEU A 129 4.45 -11.43 10.55
N ASP A 130 4.54 -12.68 11.04
CA ASP A 130 5.59 -13.10 11.97
C ASP A 130 6.97 -13.12 11.31
N GLY A 131 7.06 -13.61 10.07
CA GLY A 131 8.29 -13.57 9.28
C GLY A 131 8.76 -12.15 8.97
N LEU A 132 7.82 -11.24 8.67
CA LEU A 132 8.14 -9.83 8.46
C LEU A 132 8.58 -9.14 9.75
N LYS A 133 7.89 -9.38 10.88
CA LYS A 133 8.21 -8.81 12.20
C LYS A 133 9.60 -9.21 12.73
N GLN A 134 10.14 -10.36 12.30
CA GLN A 134 11.50 -10.78 12.69
C GLN A 134 12.59 -9.88 12.13
N ARG A 135 12.35 -9.24 10.97
CA ARG A 135 13.38 -8.48 10.23
C ARG A 135 13.05 -7.01 10.06
N PHE A 136 11.77 -6.64 10.12
CA PHE A 136 11.27 -5.30 9.83
C PHE A 136 10.21 -4.87 10.85
N GLN A 137 10.02 -3.56 10.99
CA GLN A 137 8.85 -3.04 11.71
C GLN A 137 7.66 -3.08 10.76
N THR A 138 6.56 -3.74 11.16
CA THR A 138 5.33 -3.80 10.35
C THR A 138 4.28 -2.87 10.95
N ARG A 139 3.62 -2.07 10.10
CA ARG A 139 2.43 -1.31 10.48
C ARG A 139 1.27 -1.70 9.59
N LEU A 140 0.11 -1.94 10.19
CA LEU A 140 -1.10 -2.34 9.49
C LEU A 140 -2.01 -1.13 9.32
N TYR A 141 -2.56 -0.98 8.13
CA TYR A 141 -3.48 0.09 7.75
C TYR A 141 -4.69 -0.51 7.06
N HIS A 142 -5.86 0.08 7.28
CA HIS A 142 -7.07 -0.24 6.51
C HIS A 142 -7.30 0.83 5.43
N ILE A 143 -7.82 0.43 4.27
CA ILE A 143 -8.18 1.32 3.15
C ILE A 143 -9.63 1.03 2.74
N GLY A 144 -10.46 2.06 2.66
CA GLY A 144 -11.84 1.97 2.18
C GLY A 144 -12.38 3.37 1.88
N ALA A 145 -13.47 3.75 2.54
CA ALA A 145 -13.94 5.15 2.54
C ALA A 145 -13.02 6.10 3.33
N SER A 146 -12.20 5.55 4.22
CA SER A 146 -11.18 6.27 4.98
C SER A 146 -9.95 5.38 5.16
N MET A 147 -8.81 6.01 5.44
CA MET A 147 -7.56 5.31 5.77
C MET A 147 -7.18 5.57 7.23
N GLY A 148 -6.75 4.51 7.93
CA GLY A 148 -6.30 4.57 9.31
C GLY A 148 -5.36 3.42 9.70
N GLU A 149 -4.54 3.64 10.73
CA GLU A 149 -3.66 2.61 11.32
C GLU A 149 -4.47 1.67 12.22
N VAL A 150 -4.17 0.37 12.15
CA VAL A 150 -4.86 -0.68 12.90
C VAL A 150 -3.85 -1.47 13.75
N ASP A 151 -4.14 -1.63 15.04
CA ASP A 151 -3.22 -2.34 15.95
C ASP A 151 -3.15 -3.86 15.69
N SER A 152 -4.24 -4.45 15.22
CA SER A 152 -4.39 -5.89 15.02
C SER A 152 -5.27 -6.19 13.81
N PRO A 153 -4.95 -7.23 13.02
CA PRO A 153 -5.80 -7.68 11.92
C PRO A 153 -7.21 -8.11 12.36
N ASP A 154 -7.45 -8.36 13.66
CA ASP A 154 -8.78 -8.69 14.19
C ASP A 154 -9.74 -7.49 14.30
N LYS A 155 -9.24 -6.27 14.13
CA LYS A 155 -10.04 -5.03 14.19
C LYS A 155 -10.48 -4.53 12.81
N LEU A 156 -10.10 -5.22 11.74
CA LEU A 156 -10.61 -4.94 10.40
C LEU A 156 -12.12 -5.23 10.37
N GLN A 157 -12.88 -4.36 9.70
CA GLN A 157 -14.34 -4.45 9.64
C GLN A 157 -14.78 -4.05 8.23
N SER A 158 -14.98 -5.03 7.34
CA SER A 158 -15.32 -4.79 5.93
C SER A 158 -16.72 -4.19 5.72
N ALA A 159 -16.90 -2.96 6.19
CA ALA A 159 -18.15 -2.19 6.22
C ALA A 159 -18.09 -0.96 5.31
N GLY A 160 -16.95 -0.70 4.66
CA GLY A 160 -16.78 0.40 3.71
C GLY A 160 -17.72 0.26 2.51
N ARG A 161 -18.61 1.24 2.31
CA ARG A 161 -19.56 1.24 1.18
C ARG A 161 -18.92 1.53 -0.19
N SER A 162 -17.69 2.03 -0.20
CA SER A 162 -16.93 2.37 -1.40
C SER A 162 -15.44 2.07 -1.19
N THR A 163 -14.79 1.64 -2.27
CA THR A 163 -13.34 1.44 -2.35
C THR A 163 -12.76 2.65 -3.06
N HIS A 164 -12.13 3.56 -2.31
CA HIS A 164 -11.36 4.68 -2.89
C HIS A 164 -9.88 4.37 -2.75
N LEU A 165 -9.37 3.47 -3.59
CA LEU A 165 -7.99 3.01 -3.50
C LEU A 165 -7.02 4.14 -3.82
N SER A 166 -7.34 4.94 -4.85
CA SER A 166 -6.57 6.13 -5.24
C SER A 166 -6.44 7.17 -4.12
N ASP A 167 -7.57 7.56 -3.52
CA ASP A 167 -7.58 8.54 -2.42
C ASP A 167 -6.95 7.98 -1.15
N GLY A 168 -7.21 6.71 -0.83
CA GLY A 168 -6.60 6.02 0.30
C GLY A 168 -5.07 5.96 0.20
N LEU A 169 -4.54 5.68 -1.00
CA LEU A 169 -3.10 5.71 -1.25
C LEU A 169 -2.52 7.12 -1.14
N ARG A 170 -3.19 8.15 -1.70
CA ARG A 170 -2.77 9.55 -1.54
C ARG A 170 -2.74 9.98 -0.07
N GLN A 171 -3.77 9.62 0.69
CA GLN A 171 -3.86 9.88 2.13
C GLN A 171 -2.75 9.15 2.89
N PHE A 172 -2.49 7.89 2.55
CA PHE A 172 -1.41 7.09 3.14
C PHE A 172 -0.05 7.72 2.91
N LEU A 173 0.25 8.13 1.67
CA LEU A 173 1.50 8.80 1.34
C LEU A 173 1.68 10.11 2.09
N THR A 174 0.59 10.84 2.33
CA THR A 174 0.59 12.10 3.08
C THR A 174 0.83 11.87 4.57
N GLN A 175 0.18 10.87 5.18
CA GLN A 175 0.34 10.57 6.61
C GLN A 175 1.68 9.91 6.96
N THR A 176 2.32 9.24 5.99
CA THR A 176 3.59 8.52 6.19
C THR A 176 4.80 9.24 5.60
N GLN A 177 4.71 10.56 5.33
CA GLN A 177 5.85 11.33 4.82
C GLN A 177 7.04 11.30 5.77
N ASP A 178 6.78 11.41 7.08
CA ASP A 178 7.81 11.43 8.13
C ASP A 178 8.26 10.03 8.57
N LEU A 179 7.65 8.98 8.00
CA LEU A 179 7.96 7.61 8.35
C LEU A 179 8.88 6.98 7.28
N PRO A 180 9.94 6.27 7.71
CA PRO A 180 10.84 5.54 6.81
C PRO A 180 10.17 4.27 6.26
N ILE A 181 9.13 4.43 5.44
CA ILE A 181 8.48 3.32 4.75
C ILE A 181 9.45 2.74 3.71
N GLY A 182 9.73 1.45 3.79
CA GLY A 182 10.62 0.73 2.86
C GLY A 182 9.88 -0.06 1.79
N ALA A 183 8.63 -0.45 2.04
CA ALA A 183 7.78 -1.17 1.11
C ALA A 183 6.31 -1.08 1.53
N ILE A 184 5.43 -1.27 0.56
CA ILE A 184 3.99 -1.36 0.75
C ILE A 184 3.52 -2.76 0.31
N VAL A 185 2.70 -3.41 1.13
CA VAL A 185 1.98 -4.63 0.78
C VAL A 185 0.50 -4.28 0.73
N LEU A 186 -0.10 -4.29 -0.45
CA LEU A 186 -1.52 -4.00 -0.67
C LEU A 186 -2.30 -5.31 -0.80
N MET A 187 -3.32 -5.49 0.02
CA MET A 187 -4.20 -6.65 0.06
C MET A 187 -5.61 -6.19 -0.31
N SER A 188 -6.09 -6.54 -1.50
CA SER A 188 -7.38 -6.06 -2.05
C SER A 188 -7.92 -7.08 -3.05
N ASP A 189 -9.21 -7.03 -3.34
CA ASP A 189 -9.81 -7.76 -4.46
C ASP A 189 -9.74 -7.01 -5.80
N GLY A 190 -9.13 -5.81 -5.79
CA GLY A 190 -8.88 -5.00 -6.98
C GLY A 190 -10.10 -4.25 -7.51
N ALA A 191 -11.24 -4.30 -6.82
CA ALA A 191 -12.43 -3.58 -7.22
C ALA A 191 -12.35 -2.10 -6.78
N GLU A 192 -12.14 -1.19 -7.73
CA GLU A 192 -12.27 0.25 -7.51
C GLU A 192 -13.61 0.74 -8.05
N ASN A 193 -14.44 1.30 -7.16
CA ASN A 193 -15.83 1.68 -7.46
C ASN A 193 -15.98 3.18 -7.76
N ASP A 194 -14.87 3.92 -7.82
CA ASP A 194 -14.88 5.35 -8.09
C ASP A 194 -14.18 5.68 -9.42
N SER A 195 -14.87 6.45 -10.25
CA SER A 195 -14.35 7.00 -11.50
C SER A 195 -13.72 8.38 -11.21
N GLY A 196 -12.69 8.37 -10.36
CA GLY A 196 -12.03 9.57 -9.85
C GLY A 196 -10.87 10.04 -10.73
N SER A 197 -11.13 11.09 -11.52
CA SER A 197 -10.22 11.96 -12.27
C SER A 197 -9.39 11.36 -13.41
N ASP A 198 -9.65 11.91 -14.60
CA ASP A 198 -8.96 11.77 -15.89
C ASP A 198 -9.20 10.47 -16.66
N GLU A 199 -10.07 10.60 -17.67
CA GLU A 199 -10.22 9.70 -18.82
C GLU A 199 -10.61 8.23 -18.53
N GLY A 200 -11.82 8.02 -18.00
CA GLY A 200 -12.66 6.88 -18.42
C GLY A 200 -12.16 5.45 -18.17
N GLY A 201 -11.17 5.24 -17.30
CA GLY A 201 -10.70 3.92 -16.90
C GLY A 201 -10.79 3.74 -15.39
N GLY A 202 -11.48 2.68 -14.92
CA GLY A 202 -11.38 2.27 -13.52
C GLY A 202 -9.93 1.89 -13.20
N GLY A 203 -9.42 2.35 -12.06
CA GLY A 203 -8.09 2.02 -11.56
C GLY A 203 -7.43 3.15 -10.78
N VAL A 204 -6.22 2.86 -10.28
CA VAL A 204 -5.46 3.79 -9.43
C VAL A 204 -4.98 4.99 -10.24
N ASP A 205 -5.29 6.18 -9.75
CA ASP A 205 -4.90 7.48 -10.33
C ASP A 205 -3.38 7.59 -10.61
N ILE A 206 -3.04 8.07 -11.81
CA ILE A 206 -1.67 8.28 -12.30
C ILE A 206 -0.86 9.13 -11.32
N ALA A 207 -1.45 10.16 -10.73
CA ALA A 207 -0.74 11.02 -9.79
C ALA A 207 -0.40 10.30 -8.47
N ALA A 208 -1.20 9.33 -8.04
CA ALA A 208 -0.86 8.48 -6.90
C ALA A 208 0.32 7.54 -7.24
N LEU A 209 0.34 6.99 -8.46
CA LEU A 209 1.44 6.17 -8.97
C LEU A 209 2.75 6.96 -9.09
N ASP A 210 2.68 8.18 -9.61
CA ASP A 210 3.84 9.08 -9.69
C ASP A 210 4.39 9.43 -8.31
N ALA A 211 3.52 9.66 -7.31
CA ALA A 211 3.92 9.91 -5.94
C ALA A 211 4.65 8.71 -5.30
N LEU A 212 4.16 7.48 -5.54
CA LEU A 212 4.83 6.24 -5.13
C LEU A 212 6.21 6.09 -5.78
N ARG A 213 6.29 6.35 -7.09
CA ARG A 213 7.54 6.28 -7.85
C ARG A 213 8.57 7.31 -7.36
N ASN A 214 8.14 8.55 -7.11
CA ASN A 214 9.01 9.61 -6.63
C ASN A 214 9.63 9.29 -5.26
N ARG A 215 8.88 8.58 -4.40
CA ARG A 215 9.39 8.09 -3.11
C ARG A 215 10.15 6.76 -3.20
N HIS A 216 10.29 6.16 -4.39
CA HIS A 216 10.91 4.84 -4.60
C HIS A 216 10.29 3.76 -3.70
N LEU A 217 8.98 3.81 -3.47
CA LEU A 217 8.26 2.85 -2.64
C LEU A 217 7.79 1.67 -3.50
N PRO A 218 8.36 0.46 -3.34
CA PRO A 218 7.82 -0.72 -4.01
C PRO A 218 6.46 -1.09 -3.43
N VAL A 219 5.50 -1.38 -4.31
CA VAL A 219 4.15 -1.86 -3.95
C VAL A 219 4.03 -3.31 -4.37
N HIS A 220 3.75 -4.18 -3.41
CA HIS A 220 3.47 -5.60 -3.62
C HIS A 220 1.98 -5.83 -3.44
N THR A 221 1.28 -6.27 -4.48
CA THR A 221 -0.16 -6.52 -4.43
C THR A 221 -0.47 -7.99 -4.19
N ILE A 222 -1.47 -8.26 -3.36
CA ILE A 222 -2.04 -9.58 -3.12
C ILE A 222 -3.54 -9.47 -3.40
N GLY A 223 -3.96 -10.14 -4.47
CA GLY A 223 -5.35 -10.23 -4.89
C GLY A 223 -6.13 -11.24 -4.06
N PHE A 224 -7.31 -10.88 -3.58
CA PHE A 224 -8.25 -11.80 -2.92
C PHE A 224 -9.53 -11.91 -3.74
N GLY A 225 -9.92 -13.13 -4.10
CA GLY A 225 -11.08 -13.35 -4.95
C GLY A 225 -10.94 -14.64 -5.75
N SER A 226 -12.06 -15.18 -6.23
CA SER A 226 -12.00 -16.23 -7.25
C SER A 226 -11.52 -15.65 -8.59
N GLU A 227 -10.54 -16.30 -9.23
CA GLU A 227 -10.11 -15.93 -10.59
C GLU A 227 -11.19 -16.20 -11.64
N THR A 228 -12.11 -17.13 -11.32
CA THR A 228 -13.22 -17.53 -12.17
C THR A 228 -14.50 -17.64 -11.36
N ALA A 229 -15.48 -16.79 -11.66
CA ALA A 229 -16.85 -16.96 -11.19
C ALA A 229 -17.52 -18.08 -12.01
N GLU A 230 -17.63 -19.29 -11.45
CA GLU A 230 -18.21 -20.44 -12.17
C GLU A 230 -19.73 -20.34 -12.35
N HIS A 231 -20.42 -19.70 -11.39
CA HIS A 231 -21.87 -19.56 -11.34
C HIS A 231 -22.22 -18.13 -10.93
N ASP A 232 -22.48 -17.25 -11.89
CA ASP A 232 -22.77 -15.82 -11.62
C ASP A 232 -23.57 -15.21 -12.77
N VAL A 233 -24.53 -14.33 -12.44
CA VAL A 233 -25.29 -13.52 -13.39
C VAL A 233 -25.09 -12.05 -13.07
N GLU A 234 -24.31 -11.37 -13.90
CA GLU A 234 -23.98 -9.97 -13.67
C GLU A 234 -24.70 -9.05 -14.66
N MET A 235 -25.32 -8.00 -14.13
CA MET A 235 -25.83 -6.90 -14.93
C MET A 235 -24.71 -5.88 -15.21
N GLU A 236 -24.08 -5.99 -16.38
CA GLU A 236 -22.99 -5.11 -16.81
C GLU A 236 -23.41 -3.64 -16.92
N GLY A 237 -24.64 -3.37 -17.35
CA GLY A 237 -25.09 -1.98 -17.46
C GLY A 237 -26.50 -1.80 -17.94
N VAL A 238 -27.07 -0.65 -17.58
CA VAL A 238 -28.37 -0.18 -18.09
C VAL A 238 -28.21 1.17 -18.75
N SER A 239 -28.67 1.26 -20.00
CA SER A 239 -28.80 2.50 -20.76
C SER A 239 -30.28 2.89 -20.85
N VAL A 240 -30.61 4.08 -20.36
CA VAL A 240 -31.95 4.64 -20.35
C VAL A 240 -31.85 6.16 -20.48
N ALA A 241 -32.83 6.79 -21.13
CA ALA A 241 -32.84 8.24 -21.25
C ALA A 241 -32.94 8.91 -19.87
N ALA A 242 -32.03 9.83 -19.56
CA ALA A 242 -32.01 10.55 -18.28
C ALA A 242 -33.20 11.51 -18.08
N ARG A 243 -33.99 11.77 -19.13
CA ARG A 243 -35.19 12.61 -19.09
C ARG A 243 -36.33 11.95 -19.86
N ALA A 244 -37.53 12.01 -19.31
CA ALA A 244 -38.75 11.51 -19.93
C ALA A 244 -39.92 12.45 -19.68
N LEU A 245 -41.04 12.24 -20.38
CA LEU A 245 -42.29 12.95 -20.14
C LEU A 245 -43.19 12.12 -19.22
N ALA A 246 -44.00 12.80 -18.41
CA ALA A 246 -45.01 12.13 -17.59
C ALA A 246 -45.94 11.28 -18.47
N SER A 247 -46.25 10.07 -18.00
CA SER A 247 -47.08 9.07 -18.71
C SER A 247 -46.55 8.67 -20.09
N SER A 248 -45.26 8.88 -20.38
CA SER A 248 -44.64 8.38 -21.60
C SER A 248 -44.06 6.99 -21.41
N ARG A 249 -44.06 6.20 -22.49
CA ARG A 249 -43.42 4.89 -22.53
C ARG A 249 -41.93 5.06 -22.79
N MET A 250 -41.13 4.50 -21.89
CA MET A 250 -39.68 4.51 -21.96
C MET A 250 -39.14 3.17 -22.45
N VAL A 251 -37.90 3.22 -22.93
CA VAL A 251 -37.11 2.05 -23.32
C VAL A 251 -35.80 2.08 -22.54
N ALA A 252 -35.45 0.96 -21.93
CA ALA A 252 -34.15 0.72 -21.35
C ALA A 252 -33.47 -0.45 -22.05
N THR A 253 -32.19 -0.28 -22.36
CA THR A 253 -31.32 -1.32 -22.89
C THR A 253 -30.48 -1.87 -21.74
N VAL A 254 -30.68 -3.14 -21.41
CA VAL A 254 -29.99 -3.82 -20.32
C VAL A 254 -28.96 -4.75 -20.93
N ARG A 255 -27.70 -4.61 -20.52
CA ARG A 255 -26.61 -5.52 -20.85
C ARG A 255 -26.31 -6.37 -19.63
N PHE A 256 -26.26 -7.67 -19.83
CA PHE A 256 -25.92 -8.64 -18.81
C PHE A 256 -25.14 -9.79 -19.42
N HIS A 257 -24.38 -10.47 -18.58
CA HIS A 257 -23.69 -11.70 -18.95
C HIS A 257 -23.83 -12.70 -17.82
N GLN A 258 -23.44 -13.94 -18.09
CA GLN A 258 -23.56 -15.01 -17.12
C GLN A 258 -22.48 -16.06 -17.31
N ARG A 259 -22.22 -16.82 -16.25
CA ARG A 259 -21.47 -18.08 -16.29
C ARG A 259 -22.22 -19.13 -15.46
N GLY A 260 -22.26 -20.37 -15.95
CA GLY A 260 -22.82 -21.51 -15.21
C GLY A 260 -24.34 -21.71 -15.35
N PHE A 261 -25.05 -20.77 -15.98
CA PHE A 261 -26.51 -20.77 -16.15
C PHE A 261 -26.97 -20.70 -17.61
N SER A 262 -26.10 -21.09 -18.55
CA SER A 262 -26.39 -20.99 -19.99
C SER A 262 -27.69 -21.71 -20.37
N GLY A 263 -28.55 -21.04 -21.16
CA GLY A 263 -29.82 -21.57 -21.62
C GLY A 263 -30.93 -21.61 -20.56
N GLN A 264 -30.63 -21.25 -19.31
CA GLN A 264 -31.66 -21.10 -18.27
C GLN A 264 -32.48 -19.83 -18.48
N LYS A 265 -33.66 -19.79 -17.86
CA LYS A 265 -34.61 -18.68 -17.95
C LYS A 265 -34.55 -17.87 -16.67
N ALA A 266 -34.50 -16.56 -16.80
CA ALA A 266 -34.51 -15.61 -15.69
C ALA A 266 -35.53 -14.49 -16.00
N MET A 267 -36.06 -13.84 -14.97
CA MET A 267 -36.96 -12.70 -15.12
C MET A 267 -36.17 -11.39 -15.06
N LEU A 268 -36.20 -10.61 -16.13
CA LEU A 268 -35.72 -9.24 -16.14
C LEU A 268 -36.86 -8.31 -15.73
N THR A 269 -36.69 -7.55 -14.64
CA THR A 269 -37.74 -6.70 -14.07
C THR A 269 -37.23 -5.28 -13.86
N VAL A 270 -38.10 -4.29 -14.09
CA VAL A 270 -37.89 -2.90 -13.66
C VAL A 270 -38.86 -2.54 -12.53
N ARG A 271 -38.32 -1.95 -11.47
CA ARG A 271 -39.05 -1.53 -10.28
C ARG A 271 -38.85 -0.04 -10.02
N GLU A 272 -39.88 0.60 -9.49
CA GLU A 272 -39.82 1.95 -8.94
C GLU A 272 -40.28 1.88 -7.47
N SER A 273 -39.43 2.30 -6.53
CA SER A 273 -39.76 2.31 -5.09
C SER A 273 -40.32 0.96 -4.58
N GLY A 274 -39.77 -0.15 -5.10
CA GLY A 274 -40.19 -1.53 -4.77
C GLY A 274 -41.37 -2.07 -5.58
N LYS A 275 -42.09 -1.24 -6.35
CA LYS A 275 -43.20 -1.67 -7.20
C LYS A 275 -42.70 -2.08 -8.58
N ALA A 276 -43.00 -3.31 -9.01
CA ALA A 276 -42.70 -3.76 -10.38
C ALA A 276 -43.57 -3.01 -11.40
N LEU A 277 -42.92 -2.38 -12.38
CA LEU A 277 -43.58 -1.66 -13.47
C LEU A 277 -43.73 -2.54 -14.70
N ALA A 278 -42.67 -3.28 -15.03
CA ALA A 278 -42.65 -4.23 -16.14
C ALA A 278 -41.61 -5.32 -15.88
N GLY A 279 -41.77 -6.44 -16.57
CA GLY A 279 -40.76 -7.49 -16.62
C GLY A 279 -41.14 -8.57 -17.60
N HIS A 280 -40.14 -9.26 -18.14
CA HIS A 280 -40.32 -10.39 -19.03
C HIS A 280 -39.24 -11.44 -18.81
N GLU A 281 -39.52 -12.65 -19.31
CA GLU A 281 -38.59 -13.76 -19.23
C GLU A 281 -37.52 -13.61 -20.31
N ILE A 282 -36.27 -13.75 -19.90
CA ILE A 282 -35.09 -13.74 -20.76
C ILE A 282 -34.39 -15.10 -20.71
N THR A 283 -33.78 -15.50 -21.82
CA THR A 283 -32.91 -16.69 -21.87
C THR A 283 -31.45 -16.26 -21.74
N LEU A 284 -30.78 -16.82 -20.75
CA LEU A 284 -29.38 -16.56 -20.45
C LEU A 284 -28.47 -17.03 -21.61
N PRO A 285 -27.52 -16.20 -22.08
CA PRO A 285 -26.69 -16.47 -23.27
C PRO A 285 -25.66 -17.59 -23.05
N ALA A 286 -24.75 -17.82 -23.99
CA ALA A 286 -23.61 -18.69 -23.76
C ALA A 286 -22.72 -18.15 -22.61
N ASN A 287 -21.92 -19.02 -22.00
CA ASN A 287 -21.05 -18.60 -20.89
C ASN A 287 -20.08 -17.51 -21.33
N GLY A 288 -20.05 -16.39 -20.59
CA GLY A 288 -19.17 -15.25 -20.85
C GLY A 288 -19.60 -14.36 -22.02
N GLU A 289 -20.72 -14.65 -22.70
CA GLU A 289 -21.25 -13.81 -23.76
C GLU A 289 -22.15 -12.71 -23.17
N THR A 290 -21.86 -11.45 -23.52
CA THR A 290 -22.73 -10.32 -23.17
C THR A 290 -23.97 -10.33 -24.06
N ARG A 291 -25.14 -10.43 -23.44
CA ARG A 291 -26.43 -10.25 -24.11
C ARG A 291 -27.00 -8.86 -23.81
N THR A 292 -27.58 -8.28 -24.85
CA THR A 292 -28.33 -7.03 -24.75
C THR A 292 -29.82 -7.31 -24.91
N ASP A 293 -30.63 -6.88 -23.96
CA ASP A 293 -32.08 -7.01 -23.99
C ASP A 293 -32.76 -5.64 -23.79
N THR A 294 -33.99 -5.51 -24.27
CA THR A 294 -34.71 -4.24 -24.31
C THR A 294 -35.99 -4.35 -23.50
N LEU A 295 -36.12 -3.49 -22.49
CA LEU A 295 -37.27 -3.46 -21.60
C LEU A 295 -38.05 -2.15 -21.79
N TYR A 296 -39.36 -2.28 -21.95
CA TYR A 296 -40.26 -1.14 -22.06
C TYR A 296 -41.08 -0.98 -20.79
N PHE A 297 -41.20 0.25 -20.29
CA PHE A 297 -41.94 0.55 -19.07
C PHE A 297 -42.47 1.99 -19.11
N ASP A 298 -43.48 2.29 -18.29
CA ASP A 298 -44.05 3.63 -18.22
C ASP A 298 -43.28 4.50 -17.23
N ALA A 299 -42.98 5.75 -17.62
CA ALA A 299 -42.27 6.71 -16.76
C ALA A 299 -43.07 7.10 -15.51
N GLY A 300 -44.41 6.97 -15.57
CA GLY A 300 -45.34 7.40 -14.52
C GLY A 300 -45.42 8.92 -14.38
N ASP A 301 -45.70 9.41 -13.18
CA ASP A 301 -45.90 10.83 -12.89
C ASP A 301 -44.62 11.68 -12.96
N ALA A 302 -44.78 13.00 -12.97
CA ALA A 302 -43.67 13.95 -12.99
C ALA A 302 -42.85 13.91 -11.69
N GLY A 303 -41.53 14.01 -11.81
CA GLY A 303 -40.59 14.00 -10.68
C GLY A 303 -39.26 13.31 -11.00
N ALA A 304 -38.28 13.45 -10.10
CA ALA A 304 -37.05 12.68 -10.14
C ALA A 304 -37.32 11.26 -9.61
N LYS A 305 -37.10 10.25 -10.45
CA LYS A 305 -37.42 8.85 -10.17
C LYS A 305 -36.17 7.98 -10.24
N SER A 306 -36.11 6.99 -9.37
CA SER A 306 -35.08 5.94 -9.39
C SER A 306 -35.70 4.64 -9.87
N PHE A 307 -35.28 4.18 -11.04
CA PHE A 307 -35.68 2.90 -11.61
C PHE A 307 -34.61 1.86 -11.32
N GLU A 308 -34.99 0.76 -10.67
CA GLU A 308 -34.13 -0.38 -10.39
C GLU A 308 -34.42 -1.49 -11.40
N PHE A 309 -33.40 -1.88 -12.15
CA PHE A 309 -33.42 -2.99 -13.08
C PHE A 309 -32.77 -4.19 -12.39
N SER A 310 -33.40 -5.36 -12.44
CA SER A 310 -32.86 -6.57 -11.81
C SER A 310 -33.12 -7.81 -12.65
N VAL A 311 -32.16 -8.73 -12.64
CA VAL A 311 -32.34 -10.12 -13.09
C VAL A 311 -32.65 -10.98 -11.87
N SER A 312 -33.62 -11.89 -11.98
CA SER A 312 -33.97 -12.80 -10.88
C SER A 312 -32.77 -13.64 -10.45
N PRO A 313 -32.49 -13.77 -9.14
CA PRO A 313 -31.40 -14.61 -8.64
C PRO A 313 -31.55 -16.06 -9.09
N MET A 314 -30.44 -16.67 -9.49
CA MET A 314 -30.40 -18.08 -9.91
C MET A 314 -30.10 -19.00 -8.72
N PRO A 315 -30.68 -20.21 -8.67
CA PRO A 315 -30.36 -21.16 -7.60
C PRO A 315 -28.86 -21.52 -7.60
N GLY A 316 -28.19 -21.34 -6.45
CA GLY A 316 -26.76 -21.62 -6.31
C GLY A 316 -25.83 -20.48 -6.75
N GLU A 317 -26.38 -19.32 -7.09
CA GLU A 317 -25.63 -18.10 -7.34
C GLU A 317 -25.07 -17.51 -6.02
N PRO A 318 -23.74 -17.35 -5.88
CA PRO A 318 -23.12 -16.82 -4.67
C PRO A 318 -23.30 -15.30 -4.50
N ASN A 319 -23.25 -14.55 -5.60
CA ASN A 319 -23.39 -13.09 -5.60
C ASN A 319 -24.70 -12.71 -6.29
N VAL A 320 -25.63 -12.14 -5.53
CA VAL A 320 -26.93 -11.69 -6.05
C VAL A 320 -27.04 -10.16 -6.12
N ILE A 321 -26.00 -9.46 -5.66
CA ILE A 321 -26.01 -8.01 -5.50
C ILE A 321 -25.67 -7.31 -6.83
N ASN A 322 -24.83 -7.94 -7.66
CA ASN A 322 -24.46 -7.52 -9.02
C ASN A 322 -25.56 -7.79 -10.07
N ASN A 323 -26.67 -8.42 -9.69
CA ASN A 323 -27.80 -8.72 -10.58
C ASN A 323 -28.73 -7.53 -10.77
N SER A 324 -28.51 -6.41 -10.05
CA SER A 324 -29.35 -5.22 -10.14
C SER A 324 -28.57 -3.92 -10.31
N LEU A 325 -29.15 -2.98 -11.05
CA LEU A 325 -28.63 -1.63 -11.25
C LEU A 325 -29.76 -0.61 -11.20
N SER A 326 -29.48 0.52 -10.54
CA SER A 326 -30.41 1.65 -10.47
C SER A 326 -30.01 2.78 -11.44
N ARG A 327 -31.00 3.44 -12.03
CA ARG A 327 -30.84 4.62 -12.88
C ARG A 327 -31.81 5.71 -12.47
N MET A 328 -31.28 6.91 -12.32
CA MET A 328 -32.09 8.09 -12.03
C MET A 328 -32.57 8.72 -13.34
N VAL A 329 -33.87 9.01 -13.41
CA VAL A 329 -34.51 9.62 -14.56
C VAL A 329 -35.36 10.79 -14.07
N ASN A 330 -35.21 11.93 -14.72
CA ASN A 330 -36.03 13.10 -14.44
C ASN A 330 -37.25 13.12 -15.36
N VAL A 331 -38.44 12.93 -14.80
CA VAL A 331 -39.71 12.94 -15.55
C VAL A 331 -40.31 14.34 -15.50
N SER A 332 -40.31 15.03 -16.64
CA SER A 332 -40.92 16.36 -16.75
C SER A 332 -42.44 16.24 -16.94
N GLY A 333 -43.17 17.07 -16.20
CA GLY A 333 -44.61 17.29 -16.37
C GLY A 333 -44.94 18.39 -17.38
N ASP A 334 -43.96 18.92 -18.10
CA ASP A 334 -44.15 20.07 -18.98
C ASP A 334 -44.99 19.67 -20.20
N LYS A 335 -46.14 20.33 -20.36
CA LYS A 335 -46.95 20.20 -21.57
C LYS A 335 -46.23 20.92 -22.72
N ARG A 336 -45.61 20.14 -23.61
CA ARG A 336 -45.01 20.69 -24.85
C ARG A 336 -46.12 21.25 -25.74
N ARG A 337 -46.00 22.52 -26.09
CA ARG A 337 -46.84 23.15 -27.12
C ARG A 337 -46.20 22.88 -28.47
N ILE A 338 -46.77 21.96 -29.24
CA ILE A 338 -46.27 21.59 -30.57
C ILE A 338 -47.14 22.32 -31.60
N LEU A 339 -46.52 23.17 -32.42
CA LEU A 339 -47.16 23.74 -33.60
C LEU A 339 -46.91 22.76 -34.77
N PHE A 340 -47.96 22.09 -35.22
CA PHE A 340 -47.92 21.25 -36.42
C PHE A 340 -48.45 22.07 -37.60
N VAL A 341 -47.59 22.31 -38.59
CA VAL A 341 -47.94 23.00 -39.84
C VAL A 341 -47.77 22.00 -40.97
N GLU A 342 -48.86 21.67 -41.63
CA GLU A 342 -48.88 20.81 -42.81
C GLU A 342 -49.28 21.66 -44.03
N GLY A 343 -48.62 21.43 -45.16
CA GLY A 343 -48.74 22.28 -46.35
C GLY A 343 -50.00 22.04 -47.17
N GLU A 344 -50.30 20.78 -47.51
CA GLU A 344 -51.46 20.43 -48.34
C GLU A 344 -52.22 19.22 -47.75
N PRO A 345 -53.57 19.26 -47.71
CA PRO A 345 -54.37 18.16 -47.18
C PRO A 345 -54.26 16.91 -48.03
N ARG A 346 -54.04 15.76 -47.39
CA ARG A 346 -54.14 14.43 -48.00
C ARG A 346 -55.51 13.83 -47.68
N TRP A 347 -56.22 13.37 -48.73
CA TRP A 347 -57.46 12.61 -48.65
C TRP A 347 -57.24 11.17 -49.12
#